data_AF-A0A2E3X809-F1
#
_entry.id   AF-A0A2E3X809-F1
#
_cell.length_a   1.000
_cell.length_b   1.000
_cell.length_c   1.000
_cell.angle_alpha   90.00
_cell.angle_beta   90.00
_cell.angle_gamma   90.00
#
_symmetry.space_group_name_H-M   'P 1'
#
loop_
_entity.id
_entity.type
_entity.pdbx_description
1 polymer ?
#
loop_
_entity_poly.entity_id
_entity_poly.type
_entity_poly.pdbx_seq_one_letter_code
_entity_poly.pdbx_strand_id
1 'polypeptide(L)'
;MIRYFFLFLLFISIKSLAQGKKINLDEVSVYKKALPNINISGIKYSFADRDKFISYILKAPFWRDDFSFKISLQKFTNQEIFYYQMNGSTLIKIDDEILSQYHKYNSFKKIKKLNFKIRNVSLKKFISLNVIEITTK
;
A
#
# COMPACT_ATOMS: atom_id res chain seq x y z
N MET A 1 24.19 12.62 82.21
CA MET A 1 24.49 13.44 81.01
C MET A 1 24.79 12.49 79.86
N ILE A 2 24.35 12.82 78.64
CA ILE A 2 24.37 12.00 77.41
C ILE A 2 23.33 10.86 77.39
N ARG A 3 22.12 11.17 76.90
CA ARG A 3 21.19 10.15 76.38
C ARG A 3 20.32 10.60 75.20
N TYR A 4 20.63 11.76 74.60
CA TYR A 4 19.86 12.32 73.49
C TYR A 4 20.74 12.81 72.33
N PHE A 5 21.92 12.24 72.13
CA PHE A 5 22.80 12.65 71.03
C PHE A 5 22.61 11.84 69.73
N PHE A 6 21.75 10.82 69.73
CA PHE A 6 21.67 9.86 68.62
C PHE A 6 20.32 9.82 67.90
N LEU A 7 19.62 10.95 67.84
CA LEU A 7 18.34 11.05 67.12
C LEU A 7 18.26 12.22 66.14
N PHE A 8 19.36 12.94 65.91
CA PHE A 8 19.40 14.06 64.96
C PHE A 8 20.00 13.70 63.58
N LEU A 9 20.52 12.48 63.40
CA LEU A 9 21.24 12.09 62.18
C LEU A 9 20.42 11.32 61.14
N LEU A 10 19.10 11.20 61.31
CA LEU A 10 18.24 10.43 60.39
C LEU A 10 17.52 11.25 59.31
N PHE A 11 17.78 12.56 59.21
CA PHE A 11 17.23 13.42 58.15
C PHE A 11 18.23 13.71 57.02
N ILE A 12 19.15 12.77 56.74
CA ILE A 12 19.99 12.84 55.54
C ILE A 12 19.14 12.45 54.33
N SER A 13 18.45 13.46 53.82
CA SER A 13 18.25 13.78 52.40
C SER A 13 18.46 12.63 51.40
N ILE A 14 17.37 11.94 51.04
CA ILE A 14 17.29 11.14 49.82
C ILE A 14 16.49 11.95 48.80
N LYS A 15 17.16 12.85 48.07
CA LYS A 15 16.58 13.42 46.85
C LYS A 15 16.81 12.40 45.73
N SER A 16 15.76 11.67 45.37
CA SER A 16 15.76 10.82 44.17
C SER A 16 15.75 11.69 42.92
N LEU A 17 16.93 12.09 42.45
CA LEU A 17 17.07 12.73 41.14
C LEU A 17 17.20 11.65 40.07
N ALA A 18 16.11 10.91 39.82
CA ALA A 18 15.97 10.15 38.58
C ALA A 18 15.60 11.16 37.48
N GLN A 19 16.59 11.90 36.98
CA GLN A 19 16.40 12.72 35.78
C GLN A 19 16.29 11.77 34.59
N GLY A 20 15.06 11.39 34.26
CA GLY A 20 14.76 10.69 33.02
C GLY A 20 15.33 11.51 31.87
N LYS A 21 16.31 10.94 31.16
CA LYS A 21 16.91 11.57 29.97
C LYS A 21 15.76 11.85 29.01
N LYS A 22 15.52 13.13 28.70
CA LYS A 22 14.51 13.54 27.72
C LYS A 22 14.92 12.92 26.39
N ILE A 23 14.21 11.88 25.96
CA ILE A 23 14.45 11.22 24.67
C ILE A 23 14.08 12.27 23.63
N ASN A 24 15.09 12.89 23.04
CA ASN A 24 14.89 13.74 21.88
C ASN A 24 14.74 12.78 20.70
N LEU A 25 13.49 12.46 20.37
CA LEU A 25 13.19 11.78 19.13
C LEU A 25 13.42 12.82 18.04
N ASP A 26 14.60 12.77 17.42
CA ASP A 26 14.80 13.48 16.16
C ASP A 26 13.69 13.01 15.23
N GLU A 27 12.85 13.96 14.77
CA GLU A 27 11.79 13.67 13.80
C GLU A 27 12.46 13.24 12.50
N VAL A 28 12.75 11.94 12.38
CA VAL A 28 13.18 11.34 11.13
C VAL A 28 11.97 11.37 10.21
N SER A 29 11.85 12.44 9.44
CA SER A 29 10.87 12.57 8.36
C SER A 29 11.23 11.59 7.24
N VAL A 30 10.94 10.30 7.48
CA VAL A 30 10.96 9.31 6.41
C VAL A 30 9.83 9.70 5.48
N TYR A 31 10.17 10.33 4.35
CA TYR A 31 9.28 10.48 3.21
C TYR A 31 8.93 9.08 2.68
N LYS A 32 8.03 8.39 3.36
CA LYS A 32 7.56 7.06 2.97
C LYS A 32 6.61 7.27 1.81
N LYS A 33 7.05 6.92 0.60
CA LYS A 33 6.21 6.88 -0.59
C LYS A 33 4.90 6.18 -0.25
N ALA A 34 3.77 6.82 -0.55
CA ALA A 34 2.45 6.26 -0.27
C ALA A 34 2.35 4.83 -0.82
N LEU A 35 1.81 3.92 -0.01
CA LEU A 35 1.64 2.53 -0.43
C LEU A 35 0.76 2.49 -1.68
N PRO A 36 1.16 1.73 -2.71
CA PRO A 36 0.31 1.52 -3.87
C PRO A 36 -1.02 0.92 -3.42
N ASN A 37 -2.09 1.34 -4.08
CA ASN A 37 -3.44 0.93 -3.77
C ASN A 37 -4.20 0.57 -5.04
N ILE A 38 -5.26 -0.20 -4.87
CA ILE A 38 -6.18 -0.61 -5.91
C ILE A 38 -7.61 -0.48 -5.39
N ASN A 39 -8.52 0.00 -6.22
CA ASN A 39 -9.94 0.10 -5.90
C ASN A 39 -10.67 -1.09 -6.55
N ILE A 40 -11.38 -1.88 -5.76
CA ILE A 40 -12.19 -2.99 -6.27
C ILE A 40 -13.63 -2.75 -5.85
N SER A 41 -14.51 -2.56 -6.84
CA SER A 41 -15.94 -2.32 -6.61
C SER A 41 -16.23 -1.21 -5.59
N GLY A 42 -15.42 -0.14 -5.56
CA GLY A 42 -15.58 1.00 -4.63
C GLY A 42 -14.75 0.89 -3.35
N ILE A 43 -14.17 -0.27 -3.05
CA ILE A 43 -13.38 -0.49 -1.84
C ILE A 43 -11.88 -0.36 -2.15
N LYS A 44 -11.16 0.42 -1.36
CA LYS A 44 -9.72 0.66 -1.55
C LYS A 44 -8.91 -0.36 -0.75
N TYR A 45 -7.99 -1.04 -1.44
CA TYR A 45 -7.07 -2.03 -0.87
C TYR A 45 -5.62 -1.58 -1.04
N SER A 46 -4.79 -1.87 -0.05
CA SER A 46 -3.33 -1.77 -0.19
C SER A 46 -2.83 -2.92 -1.06
N PHE A 47 -1.97 -2.63 -2.03
CA PHE A 47 -1.51 -3.65 -2.97
C PHE A 47 -0.04 -3.45 -3.34
N ALA A 48 0.85 -4.09 -2.58
CA ALA A 48 2.31 -3.99 -2.78
C ALA A 48 2.74 -4.46 -4.18
N ASP A 49 2.09 -5.50 -4.71
CA ASP A 49 2.39 -6.08 -6.01
C ASP A 49 1.66 -5.38 -7.19
N ARG A 50 1.12 -4.16 -6.99
CA ARG A 50 0.44 -3.40 -8.04
C ARG A 50 1.24 -3.31 -9.32
N ASP A 51 2.53 -3.00 -9.25
CA ASP A 51 3.36 -2.84 -10.44
C ASP A 51 3.57 -4.15 -11.20
N LYS A 52 3.66 -5.28 -10.48
CA LYS A 52 3.72 -6.62 -11.09
C LYS A 52 2.40 -6.96 -11.76
N PHE A 53 1.28 -6.67 -11.09
CA PHE A 53 -0.05 -6.86 -11.65
C PHE A 53 -0.26 -6.05 -12.93
N ILE A 54 0.08 -4.75 -12.93
CA ILE A 54 -0.01 -3.91 -14.13
C ILE A 54 0.86 -4.47 -15.26
N SER A 55 2.08 -4.92 -14.95
CA SER A 55 2.91 -5.55 -15.98
C SER A 55 2.34 -6.87 -16.49
N TYR A 56 1.62 -7.62 -15.65
CA TYR A 56 0.99 -8.88 -16.05
C TYR A 56 -0.19 -8.61 -16.99
N ILE A 57 -1.15 -7.77 -16.58
CA ILE A 57 -2.35 -7.51 -17.39
C ILE A 57 -2.03 -6.87 -18.75
N LEU A 58 -1.04 -5.98 -18.81
CA LEU A 58 -0.65 -5.29 -20.04
C LEU A 58 0.18 -6.16 -20.99
N LYS A 59 0.65 -7.32 -20.54
CA LYS A 59 1.34 -8.30 -21.40
C LYS A 59 0.47 -9.50 -21.72
N ALA A 60 -0.54 -9.76 -20.89
CA ALA A 60 -1.46 -10.86 -21.10
C ALA A 60 -2.46 -10.53 -22.23
N PRO A 61 -3.02 -11.55 -22.88
CA PRO A 61 -4.02 -11.35 -23.92
C PRO A 61 -5.40 -11.04 -23.32
N PHE A 62 -5.52 -9.88 -22.65
CA PHE A 62 -6.72 -9.46 -21.91
C PHE A 62 -7.98 -9.31 -22.77
N TRP A 63 -7.81 -9.18 -24.09
CA TRP A 63 -8.86 -9.10 -25.10
C TRP A 63 -9.52 -10.45 -25.42
N ARG A 64 -8.98 -11.57 -24.91
CA ARG A 64 -9.59 -12.88 -25.10
C ARG A 64 -10.68 -13.12 -24.07
N ASP A 65 -11.72 -13.85 -24.47
CA ASP A 65 -12.85 -14.18 -23.60
C ASP A 65 -12.48 -15.20 -22.51
N ASP A 66 -11.40 -15.95 -22.68
CA ASP A 66 -10.85 -16.88 -21.68
C ASP A 66 -9.84 -16.23 -20.74
N PHE A 67 -9.63 -14.91 -20.84
CA PHE A 67 -8.72 -14.21 -19.96
C PHE A 67 -9.19 -14.31 -18.50
N SER A 68 -8.27 -14.68 -17.64
CA SER A 68 -8.51 -14.76 -16.20
C SER A 68 -7.26 -14.40 -15.42
N PHE A 69 -7.47 -13.86 -14.23
CA PHE A 69 -6.38 -13.59 -13.30
C PHE A 69 -6.86 -13.70 -11.87
N LYS A 70 -5.91 -14.00 -10.98
CA LYS A 70 -6.11 -14.04 -9.53
C LYS A 70 -5.03 -13.20 -8.87
N ILE A 71 -5.43 -12.27 -8.01
CA ILE A 71 -4.53 -11.44 -7.21
C ILE A 71 -4.78 -11.66 -5.73
N SER A 72 -3.72 -11.62 -4.93
CA SER A 72 -3.78 -11.54 -3.47
C SER A 72 -3.75 -10.06 -3.05
N LEU A 73 -4.68 -9.70 -2.18
CA LEU A 73 -4.80 -8.37 -1.58
C LEU A 73 -4.63 -8.53 -0.08
N GLN A 74 -3.96 -7.57 0.55
CA GLN A 74 -3.79 -7.57 1.99
C GLN A 74 -4.58 -6.39 2.58
N LYS A 75 -5.47 -6.67 3.53
CA LYS A 75 -6.15 -5.62 4.29
C LYS A 75 -5.15 -4.86 5.16
N PHE A 76 -5.30 -3.54 5.19
CA PHE A 76 -4.43 -2.68 5.99
C PHE A 76 -4.61 -2.88 7.50
N THR A 77 -5.84 -3.17 7.94
CA THR A 77 -6.22 -3.19 9.37
C THR A 77 -5.79 -4.45 10.11
N ASN A 78 -5.89 -5.63 9.50
CA ASN A 78 -5.70 -6.91 10.17
C ASN A 78 -4.78 -7.89 9.43
N GLN A 79 -4.09 -7.44 8.38
CA GLN A 79 -3.16 -8.25 7.57
C GLN A 79 -3.79 -9.49 6.90
N GLU A 80 -5.12 -9.62 6.91
CA GLU A 80 -5.82 -10.71 6.23
C GLU A 80 -5.54 -10.67 4.72
N ILE A 81 -5.30 -11.86 4.16
CA ILE A 81 -5.11 -12.06 2.73
C ILE A 81 -6.46 -12.39 2.10
N PHE A 82 -6.88 -11.57 1.16
CA PHE A 82 -8.05 -11.77 0.33
C PHE A 82 -7.62 -12.12 -1.10
N TYR A 83 -8.28 -13.09 -1.72
CA TYR A 83 -8.04 -13.40 -3.12
C TYR A 83 -9.15 -12.83 -3.99
N TYR A 84 -8.78 -12.02 -4.96
CA TYR A 84 -9.69 -11.50 -5.96
C TYR A 84 -9.42 -12.17 -7.30
N GLN A 85 -10.47 -12.68 -7.93
CA GLN A 85 -10.39 -13.35 -9.23
C GLN A 85 -11.40 -12.74 -10.21
N MET A 86 -10.95 -12.53 -11.43
CA MET A 86 -11.79 -12.13 -12.56
C MET A 86 -11.55 -13.11 -13.71
N ASN A 87 -12.65 -13.48 -14.38
CA ASN A 87 -12.65 -14.34 -15.55
C ASN A 87 -13.54 -13.68 -16.60
N GLY A 88 -13.19 -13.84 -17.87
CA GLY A 88 -13.96 -13.31 -18.98
C GLY A 88 -13.31 -12.11 -19.66
N SER A 89 -13.92 -11.71 -20.77
CA SER A 89 -13.52 -10.54 -21.57
C SER A 89 -13.27 -9.32 -20.67
N THR A 90 -12.08 -8.73 -20.81
CA THR A 90 -11.63 -7.63 -19.95
C THR A 90 -11.25 -6.43 -20.78
N LEU A 91 -11.91 -5.31 -20.52
CA LEU A 91 -11.62 -4.02 -21.12
C LEU A 91 -10.66 -3.26 -20.22
N ILE A 92 -9.48 -2.92 -20.73
CA ILE A 92 -8.49 -2.09 -20.03
C ILE A 92 -8.58 -0.66 -20.55
N LYS A 93 -8.71 0.31 -19.64
CA LYS A 93 -8.65 1.76 -19.94
C LYS A 93 -7.44 2.39 -19.26
N ILE A 94 -6.73 3.28 -19.97
CA ILE A 94 -5.70 4.14 -19.40
C ILE A 94 -6.06 5.58 -19.74
N ASP A 95 -6.34 6.42 -18.74
CA ASP A 95 -6.74 7.82 -18.94
C ASP A 95 -7.87 7.95 -19.99
N ASP A 96 -8.94 7.18 -19.80
CA ASP A 96 -10.10 7.05 -20.70
C ASP A 96 -9.84 6.42 -22.08
N GLU A 97 -8.58 6.21 -22.48
CA GLU A 97 -8.20 5.48 -23.70
C GLU A 97 -8.41 3.97 -23.50
N ILE A 98 -9.31 3.37 -24.30
CA ILE A 98 -9.51 1.92 -24.33
C ILE A 98 -8.34 1.28 -25.04
N LEU A 99 -7.67 0.32 -24.38
CA LEU A 99 -6.56 -0.40 -24.97
C LEU A 99 -7.07 -1.48 -25.93
N SER A 100 -6.48 -1.49 -27.12
CA SER A 100 -6.62 -2.59 -28.07
C SER A 100 -5.54 -3.66 -27.84
N GLN A 101 -5.63 -4.77 -28.57
CA GLN A 101 -4.60 -5.80 -28.63
C GLN A 101 -3.19 -5.26 -28.95
N TYR A 102 -3.09 -4.21 -29.76
CA TYR A 102 -1.82 -3.64 -30.23
C TYR A 102 -1.45 -2.34 -29.50
N HIS A 103 -1.84 -2.22 -28.23
CA HIS A 103 -1.59 -1.03 -27.43
C HIS A 103 -0.10 -0.68 -27.25
N LYS A 104 0.17 0.60 -26.99
CA LYS A 104 1.53 1.13 -26.85
C LYS A 104 2.31 0.57 -25.66
N TYR A 105 1.66 -0.04 -24.66
CA TYR A 105 2.27 -0.48 -23.39
C TYR A 105 2.72 -1.95 -23.39
N ASN A 106 3.21 -2.45 -24.52
CA ASN A 106 3.63 -3.84 -24.69
C ASN A 106 5.08 -4.15 -24.23
N SER A 107 5.87 -3.14 -23.86
CA SER A 107 7.28 -3.31 -23.49
C SER A 107 7.55 -2.93 -22.04
N PHE A 108 8.53 -3.60 -21.42
CA PHE A 108 8.89 -3.38 -20.01
C PHE A 108 9.26 -1.91 -19.73
N LYS A 109 10.02 -1.26 -20.62
CA LYS A 109 10.40 0.16 -20.46
C LYS A 109 9.19 1.09 -20.42
N LYS A 110 8.18 0.84 -21.28
CA LYS A 110 6.96 1.65 -21.34
C LYS A 110 6.05 1.39 -20.13
N ILE A 111 5.91 0.13 -19.72
CA ILE A 111 5.17 -0.25 -18.50
C ILE A 111 5.81 0.37 -17.26
N LYS A 112 7.14 0.31 -17.13
CA LYS A 112 7.86 0.93 -16.01
C LYS A 112 7.63 2.44 -15.95
N LYS A 113 7.66 3.13 -17.09
CA LYS A 113 7.32 4.56 -17.18
C LYS A 113 5.87 4.83 -16.77
N LEU A 114 4.92 3.98 -17.19
CA LEU A 114 3.52 4.08 -16.79
C LEU A 114 3.38 3.93 -15.27
N ASN A 115 4.00 2.91 -14.67
CA ASN A 115 3.90 2.62 -13.23
C ASN A 115 4.27 3.82 -12.33
N PHE A 116 5.23 4.65 -12.76
CA PHE A 116 5.60 5.87 -12.05
C PHE A 116 4.53 6.97 -12.09
N LYS A 117 3.68 6.98 -13.12
CA LYS A 117 2.60 7.96 -13.31
C LYS A 117 1.26 7.51 -12.76
N ILE A 118 1.08 6.21 -12.50
CA ILE A 118 -0.19 5.67 -11.99
C ILE A 118 -0.54 6.31 -10.64
N ARG A 119 -1.71 6.93 -10.61
CA ARG A 119 -2.35 7.50 -9.42
C ARG A 119 -3.36 6.52 -8.82
N ASN A 120 -4.16 5.88 -9.67
CA ASN A 120 -5.22 4.97 -9.26
C ASN A 120 -5.35 3.80 -10.23
N VAL A 121 -5.75 2.64 -9.70
CA VAL A 121 -6.13 1.46 -10.48
C VAL A 121 -7.47 1.00 -9.93
N SER A 122 -8.48 0.87 -10.79
CA SER A 122 -9.81 0.40 -10.43
C SER A 122 -10.18 -0.87 -11.18
N LEU A 123 -10.76 -1.82 -10.46
CA LEU A 123 -11.32 -3.06 -10.94
C LEU A 123 -12.83 -3.01 -10.76
N LYS A 124 -13.57 -3.10 -11.86
CA LYS A 124 -15.02 -3.12 -11.90
C LYS A 124 -15.46 -4.40 -12.62
N LYS A 125 -16.33 -5.17 -11.97
CA LYS A 125 -16.91 -6.38 -12.54
C LYS A 125 -18.36 -6.10 -12.90
N PHE A 126 -18.70 -6.21 -14.18
CA PHE A 126 -20.09 -6.18 -14.67
C PHE A 126 -20.54 -7.59 -15.05
N ILE A 127 -21.83 -7.74 -15.34
CA ILE A 127 -22.45 -9.03 -15.69
C ILE A 127 -21.78 -9.66 -16.92
N SER A 128 -21.48 -8.84 -17.94
CA SER A 128 -20.94 -9.28 -19.22
C SER A 128 -19.49 -8.85 -19.50
N LEU A 129 -18.95 -7.92 -18.70
CA LEU A 129 -17.66 -7.31 -19.00
C LEU A 129 -16.89 -6.96 -17.72
N ASN A 130 -15.61 -7.26 -17.74
CA ASN A 130 -14.67 -6.81 -16.73
C ASN A 130 -14.01 -5.51 -17.19
N VAL A 131 -13.88 -4.52 -16.30
CA VAL A 131 -13.22 -3.26 -16.63
C VAL A 131 -12.08 -3.00 -15.65
N ILE A 132 -10.88 -2.80 -16.19
CA ILE A 132 -9.72 -2.34 -15.46
C ILE A 132 -9.42 -0.91 -15.91
N GLU A 133 -9.46 0.03 -14.98
CA GLU A 133 -9.26 1.45 -15.25
C GLU A 133 -8.00 1.92 -14.54
N ILE A 134 -7.05 2.47 -15.29
CA ILE A 134 -5.79 2.99 -14.79
C ILE A 134 -5.79 4.50 -15.04
N THR A 135 -5.67 5.28 -13.96
CA THR A 135 -5.58 6.74 -14.04
C THR A 135 -4.16 7.17 -13.73
N THR A 136 -3.59 8.00 -14.59
CA THR A 136 -2.25 8.57 -14.43
C THR A 136 -2.30 10.05 -14.00
N LYS A 137 -1.15 10.62 -13.65
CA LYS A 137 -0.96 12.02 -13.23
C LYS A 137 -0.41 12.86 -14.37
#